data_AF-A0A060PH29-F1
#
_entry.id   AF-A0A060PH29-F1
#
_cell.length_a   1.000
_cell.length_b   1.000
_cell.length_c   1.000
_cell.angle_alpha   90.00
_cell.angle_beta   90.00
_cell.angle_gamma   90.00
#
_symmetry.space_group_name_H-M   'P 1'
#
loop_
_entity.id
_entity.type
_entity.pdbx_description
1 polymer ?
#
loop_
_entity_poly.entity_id
_entity_poly.type
_entity_poly.pdbx_seq_one_letter_code
_entity_poly.pdbx_strand_id
1 'polypeptide(L)'
;MSLSHCLEGLLIQAPIGLLFNFRIGALAVIVWYWSRKKLECELETLDVEESLAFESHAYTWAIGWLPWQWDAYKVLDVVLPASSAVLIALLMHGYLGPLSI
;
A
#
# COMPACT_ATOMS: atom_id res chain seq x y z
N MET A 1 -14.30 4.08 6.42
CA MET A 1 -13.23 3.22 5.88
C MET A 1 -11.87 3.93 5.78
N SER A 2 -11.77 5.21 5.38
CA SER A 2 -10.45 5.87 5.19
C SER A 2 -9.56 6.02 6.43
N LEU A 3 -10.12 6.26 7.62
CA LEU A 3 -9.31 6.48 8.83
C LEU A 3 -8.57 5.21 9.29
N SER A 4 -9.17 4.03 9.06
CA SER A 4 -8.52 2.73 9.30
C SER A 4 -7.27 2.58 8.43
N HIS A 5 -7.36 2.98 7.16
CA HIS A 5 -6.24 2.87 6.23
C HIS A 5 -5.08 3.81 6.59
N CYS A 6 -5.35 5.00 7.11
CA CYS A 6 -4.31 5.88 7.61
C CYS A 6 -3.61 5.31 8.86
N LEU A 7 -4.35 4.66 9.77
CA LEU A 7 -3.75 3.99 10.95
C LEU A 7 -2.90 2.79 10.54
N GLU A 8 -3.39 1.95 9.61
CA GLU A 8 -2.61 0.86 9.02
C GLU A 8 -1.34 1.38 8.34
N GLY A 9 -1.44 2.49 7.57
CA GLY A 9 -0.30 3.15 6.96
C GLY A 9 0.73 3.62 8.01
N LEU A 10 0.27 4.14 9.14
CA LEU A 10 1.14 4.56 10.24
C LEU A 10 1.84 3.36 10.90
N LEU A 11 1.15 2.23 11.05
CA LEU A 11 1.74 0.99 11.57
C LEU A 11 2.83 0.42 10.67
N ILE A 12 2.75 0.65 9.37
CA ILE A 12 3.79 0.27 8.40
C ILE A 12 4.93 1.30 8.39
N GLN A 13 4.58 2.58 8.37
CA GLN A 13 5.54 3.67 8.24
C GLN A 13 6.40 3.85 9.49
N ALA A 14 5.83 3.74 10.69
CA ALA A 14 6.55 3.98 11.94
C ALA A 14 7.77 3.07 12.13
N PRO A 15 7.69 1.72 12.02
CA PRO A 15 8.85 0.86 12.21
C PRO A 15 9.93 1.09 11.15
N ILE A 16 9.54 1.23 9.87
CA ILE A 16 10.49 1.42 8.77
C ILE A 16 11.12 2.82 8.84
N GLY A 17 10.30 3.83 9.17
CA GLY A 17 10.71 5.21 9.33
C GLY A 17 11.70 5.39 10.48
N LEU A 18 11.44 4.76 11.62
CA LEU A 18 12.32 4.77 12.79
C LEU A 18 13.61 4.01 12.58
N LEU A 19 13.61 2.90 11.84
CA LEU A 19 14.83 2.14 11.57
C LEU A 19 15.75 2.82 10.53
N PHE A 20 15.17 3.39 9.48
CA PHE A 20 15.92 3.93 8.34
C PHE A 20 15.67 5.43 8.15
N ASN A 21 14.55 5.77 7.51
CA ASN A 21 14.11 7.14 7.26
C ASN A 21 12.62 7.10 6.91
N PHE A 22 11.86 8.11 7.34
CA PHE A 22 10.43 8.21 7.03
C PHE A 22 10.10 8.32 5.54
N ARG A 23 11.04 8.71 4.68
CA ARG A 23 10.90 8.63 3.21
C ARG A 23 10.80 7.19 2.72
N ILE A 24 11.64 6.30 3.25
CA ILE A 24 11.61 4.87 2.95
C ILE A 24 10.33 4.25 3.54
N GLY A 25 9.96 4.67 4.76
CA GLY A 25 8.68 4.28 5.36
C GLY A 25 7.47 4.68 4.52
N ALA A 26 7.46 5.89 3.95
CA ALA A 26 6.38 6.33 3.06
C ALA A 26 6.32 5.50 1.77
N LEU A 27 7.48 5.18 1.16
CA LEU A 27 7.53 4.28 0.01
C LEU A 27 6.97 2.90 0.35
N ALA A 28 7.28 2.36 1.52
CA ALA A 28 6.74 1.07 1.95
C ALA A 28 5.22 1.08 2.09
N VAL A 29 4.63 2.15 2.63
CA VAL A 29 3.17 2.33 2.68
C VAL A 29 2.57 2.33 1.27
N ILE A 30 3.15 3.10 0.35
CA ILE A 30 2.67 3.19 -1.04
C ILE A 30 2.70 1.81 -1.70
N VAL A 31 3.83 1.11 -1.62
CA VAL A 31 4.00 -0.23 -2.21
C VAL A 31 3.01 -1.23 -1.62
N TRP A 32 2.82 -1.21 -0.30
CA TRP A 32 1.89 -2.09 0.38
C TRP A 32 0.44 -1.89 -0.07
N TYR A 33 -0.02 -0.64 -0.09
CA TYR A 33 -1.40 -0.33 -0.49
C TYR A 33 -1.65 -0.61 -1.97
N TRP A 34 -0.65 -0.30 -2.81
CA TRP A 34 -0.74 -0.59 -4.23
C TRP A 34 -0.82 -2.09 -4.50
N SER A 35 0.05 -2.89 -3.88
CA SER A 35 0.07 -4.35 -4.07
C SER A 35 -1.21 -5.00 -3.57
N ARG A 36 -1.75 -4.54 -2.44
CA ARG A 36 -3.04 -4.98 -1.89
C ARG A 36 -4.19 -4.68 -2.85
N LYS A 37 -4.30 -3.45 -3.38
CA LYS A 37 -5.39 -3.09 -4.31
C LYS A 37 -5.28 -3.78 -5.66
N LYS A 38 -4.07 -4.01 -6.14
CA LYS A 38 -3.82 -4.84 -7.32
C LYS A 38 -4.33 -6.26 -7.10
N LEU A 39 -4.01 -6.89 -5.96
CA LEU A 39 -4.50 -8.22 -5.60
C LEU A 39 -6.02 -8.28 -5.45
N GLU A 40 -6.64 -7.27 -4.84
CA GLU A 40 -8.11 -7.16 -4.75
C GLU A 40 -8.75 -7.13 -6.15
N CYS A 41 -8.18 -6.37 -7.09
CA CYS A 41 -8.70 -6.30 -8.46
C CYS A 41 -8.51 -7.63 -9.22
N GLU A 42 -7.41 -8.34 -8.99
CA GLU A 42 -7.20 -9.66 -9.59
C GLU A 42 -8.23 -10.67 -9.06
N LEU A 43 -8.47 -10.66 -7.74
CA LEU A 43 -9.45 -11.54 -7.11
C LEU A 43 -10.87 -11.31 -7.65
N GLU A 44 -11.27 -10.05 -7.88
CA GLU A 44 -12.58 -9.71 -8.43
C GLU A 44 -12.82 -10.20 -9.86
N THR A 45 -11.75 -10.51 -10.60
CA THR A 45 -11.85 -11.00 -11.98
C THR A 45 -11.93 -12.53 -12.10
N LEU A 46 -11.76 -13.26 -11.00
CA LEU A 46 -11.77 -14.72 -10.98
C LEU A 46 -13.19 -15.25 -10.75
N ASP A 47 -13.48 -16.40 -11.36
CA ASP A 47 -14.73 -17.12 -11.10
C ASP A 47 -14.71 -17.76 -9.70
N VAL A 48 -15.88 -18.13 -9.16
CA VAL A 48 -16.04 -18.63 -7.78
C VAL A 48 -15.16 -19.85 -7.51
N GLU A 49 -15.01 -20.75 -8.49
CA GLU A 49 -14.13 -21.93 -8.37
C GLU A 49 -12.63 -21.58 -8.38
N GLU A 50 -12.22 -20.55 -9.14
CA GLU A 50 -10.82 -20.10 -9.23
C GLU A 50 -10.42 -19.24 -8.02
N SER A 51 -11.37 -18.52 -7.41
CA SER A 51 -11.15 -17.73 -6.21
C SER A 51 -10.69 -18.57 -5.00
N LEU A 52 -11.16 -19.82 -4.90
CA LEU A 52 -10.74 -20.80 -3.87
C LEU A 52 -9.31 -21.31 -4.10
N ALA A 53 -8.83 -21.33 -5.35
CA ALA A 53 -7.46 -21.71 -5.68
C ALA A 53 -6.46 -20.54 -5.52
N PHE A 54 -6.95 -19.30 -5.54
CA PHE A 54 -6.14 -18.08 -5.46
C PHE A 54 -5.44 -17.90 -4.10
N GLU A 55 -5.91 -18.55 -3.03
CA GLU A 55 -5.18 -18.60 -1.75
C GLU A 55 -3.76 -19.17 -1.90
N SER A 56 -3.52 -20.01 -2.92
CA SER A 56 -2.23 -20.64 -3.14
C SER A 56 -1.26 -19.80 -3.96
N HIS A 57 -1.70 -19.13 -5.04
CA HIS A 57 -0.85 -18.33 -5.94
C HIS A 57 -1.63 -17.22 -6.67
N ALA A 58 -1.04 -16.02 -6.77
CA ALA A 58 -1.55 -14.94 -7.62
C ALA A 58 -1.35 -15.31 -9.11
N TYR A 59 -2.40 -15.82 -9.75
CA TYR A 59 -2.31 -16.56 -11.01
C TYR A 59 -2.07 -15.69 -12.26
N THR A 60 -2.38 -14.40 -12.25
CA THR A 60 -2.35 -13.59 -13.47
C THR A 60 -1.78 -12.20 -13.21
N TRP A 61 -0.55 -11.91 -13.66
CA TRP A 61 0.04 -10.56 -13.62
C TRP A 61 -0.58 -9.58 -14.63
N ALA A 62 -1.80 -9.84 -15.09
CA ALA A 62 -2.38 -9.24 -16.28
C ALA A 62 -3.29 -8.03 -16.00
N ILE A 63 -3.88 -7.93 -14.80
CA ILE A 63 -4.94 -6.96 -14.49
C ILE A 63 -4.63 -6.22 -13.19
N GLY A 64 -5.15 -4.99 -13.04
CA GLY A 64 -5.12 -4.27 -11.77
C GLY A 64 -3.79 -3.57 -11.48
N TRP A 65 -2.93 -3.39 -12.47
CA TRP A 65 -1.67 -2.66 -12.29
C TRP A 65 -1.84 -1.15 -12.26
N LEU A 66 -2.89 -0.64 -12.91
CA LEU A 66 -3.03 0.78 -13.21
C LEU A 66 -4.32 1.34 -12.61
N PRO A 67 -4.28 2.55 -12.03
CA PRO A 67 -5.38 3.07 -11.21
C PRO A 67 -6.65 3.38 -12.01
N TRP A 68 -6.56 3.54 -13.33
CA TRP A 68 -7.74 3.70 -14.19
C TRP A 68 -8.48 2.39 -14.46
N GLN A 69 -7.90 1.24 -14.08
CA GLN A 69 -8.57 -0.06 -14.08
C GLN A 69 -9.33 -0.30 -12.76
N TRP A 70 -9.18 0.61 -11.79
CA TRP A 70 -9.74 0.47 -10.46
C TRP A 70 -10.97 1.36 -10.29
N ASP A 71 -11.86 0.94 -9.39
CA ASP A 71 -12.93 1.80 -8.91
C ASP A 71 -12.38 3.00 -8.12
N ALA A 72 -13.08 4.13 -8.15
CA ALA A 72 -12.66 5.38 -7.53
C ALA A 72 -12.40 5.22 -6.03
N TYR A 73 -13.17 4.37 -5.34
CA TYR A 73 -12.96 4.05 -3.92
C TYR A 73 -11.65 3.31 -3.68
N LYS A 74 -11.27 2.37 -4.56
CA LYS A 74 -9.99 1.65 -4.46
C LYS A 74 -8.81 2.57 -4.67
N VAL A 75 -8.93 3.54 -5.59
CA VAL A 75 -7.92 4.59 -5.77
C VAL A 75 -7.79 5.44 -4.51
N LEU A 76 -8.92 5.83 -3.91
CA LEU A 76 -8.94 6.64 -2.69
C LEU A 76 -8.26 5.93 -1.50
N ASP A 77 -8.48 4.62 -1.38
CA ASP A 77 -7.85 3.77 -0.36
C ASP A 77 -6.32 3.71 -0.49
N VAL A 78 -5.74 4.03 -1.65
CA VAL A 78 -4.28 4.16 -1.82
C VAL A 78 -3.83 5.60 -1.62
N VAL A 79 -4.54 6.57 -2.19
CA VAL A 79 -4.14 7.99 -2.19
C VAL A 79 -4.16 8.58 -0.78
N LEU A 80 -5.16 8.25 0.04
CA LEU A 80 -5.25 8.77 1.40
C LEU A 80 -4.08 8.33 2.30
N PRO A 81 -3.79 7.03 2.48
CA PRO A 81 -2.64 6.61 3.28
C PRO A 81 -1.30 7.03 2.66
N ALA A 82 -1.18 7.05 1.33
CA ALA A 82 0.02 7.53 0.65
C ALA A 82 0.30 9.01 0.93
N SER A 83 -0.71 9.87 0.77
CA SER A 83 -0.56 11.32 1.01
C SER A 83 -0.29 11.61 2.49
N SER A 84 -0.96 10.92 3.41
CA SER A 84 -0.64 11.06 4.85
C SER A 84 0.79 10.60 5.17
N ALA A 85 1.26 9.51 4.56
CA ALA A 85 2.60 9.00 4.80
C ALA A 85 3.68 9.93 4.24
N VAL A 86 3.45 10.50 3.05
CA VAL A 86 4.35 11.50 2.45
C VAL A 86 4.40 12.76 3.32
N LEU A 87 3.26 13.24 3.84
CA LEU A 87 3.24 14.37 4.77
C LEU A 87 4.07 14.09 6.03
N ILE A 88 3.93 12.90 6.63
CA ILE A 88 4.76 12.49 7.77
C ILE A 88 6.24 12.47 7.40
N ALA A 89 6.59 11.96 6.21
CA ALA A 89 7.98 11.94 5.74
C ALA A 89 8.57 13.34 5.51
N LEU A 90 7.74 14.30 5.07
CA LEU A 90 8.13 15.70 4.94
C LEU A 90 8.31 16.37 6.31
N LEU A 91 7.41 16.11 7.25
CA LEU A 91 7.54 16.60 8.63
C LEU A 91 8.80 16.06 9.32
N MET A 92 9.11 14.78 9.08
CA MET A 92 10.26 14.09 9.66
C MET A 92 11.50 14.11 8.73
N HIS A 93 11.59 15.05 7.78
CA HIS A 93 12.66 15.08 6.77
C HIS A 93 14.09 15.08 7.34
N GLY A 94 14.27 15.64 8.54
CA GLY A 94 15.57 15.70 9.23
C GLY A 94 15.90 14.46 10.06
N TYR A 95 14.97 13.51 10.19
CA TYR A 95 15.21 12.26 10.93
C TYR A 95 15.99 11.27 10.07
N LEU A 96 17.16 10.87 10.58
CA LEU A 96 17.98 9.78 10.06
C LEU A 96 17.99 8.69 11.14
N GLY A 97 17.44 7.53 10.79
CA GLY A 97 17.34 6.38 11.69
C GLY A 97 18.71 5.74 11.96
N PRO A 98 18.80 4.84 12.95
CA PRO A 98 20.07 4.22 13.34
C PRO A 98 20.70 3.35 12.25
N LEU A 99 19.91 2.92 11.25
CA LEU A 99 20.37 2.12 10.11
C LEU A 99 20.43 2.92 8.79
N SER A 100 20.34 4.26 8.84
CA SER A 100 20.53 5.07 7.65
C SER A 100 22.01 5.01 7.21
N ILE A 101 22.25 4.45 6.03
CA ILE A 101 23.56 4.46 5.35
C ILE A 101 23.87 5.86 4.84
#